data_AF-A0A9D8BRC3-F1
#
_entry.id   AF-A0A9D8BRC3-F1
#
_cell.length_a   1.000
_cell.length_b   1.000
_cell.length_c   1.000
_cell.angle_alpha   90.00
_cell.angle_beta   90.00
_cell.angle_gamma   90.00
#
_symmetry.space_group_name_H-M   'P 1'
#
loop_
_entity.id
_entity.type
_entity.pdbx_description
1 polymer ?
#
loop_
_entity_poly.entity_id
_entity_poly.type
_entity_poly.pdbx_seq_one_letter_code
_entity_poly.pdbx_strand_id
1 'polypeptide(L)'
;TNNVAEYEALRQGLLCAIRQGWKKVHAFSDSELLVKQMLGQYKIKNEALRKLAPVVQRLIRQLDAFTIAYIGRAHNRLADKLAALALKGTSER
;
A
#
# COMPACT_ATOMS: atom_id res chain seq x y z
N THR A 1 13.85 4.31 -0.14
CA THR A 1 13.43 4.36 -1.56
C THR A 1 11.91 4.33 -1.61
N ASN A 2 11.31 5.33 -2.27
CA ASN A 2 9.86 5.63 -2.27
C ASN A 2 8.95 4.38 -2.25
N ASN A 3 9.26 3.38 -3.09
CA ASN A 3 8.46 2.15 -3.23
C ASN A 3 8.32 1.31 -1.94
N VAL A 4 9.33 1.32 -1.05
CA VAL A 4 9.23 0.61 0.24
C VAL A 4 8.22 1.31 1.15
N ALA A 5 8.19 2.65 1.14
CA ALA A 5 7.20 3.42 1.90
C ALA A 5 5.78 3.19 1.36
N GLU A 6 5.60 3.10 0.04
CA GLU A 6 4.31 2.76 -0.58
C GLU A 6 3.79 1.39 -0.15
N TYR A 7 4.65 0.37 -0.17
CA TYR A 7 4.30 -0.97 0.29
C TYR A 7 3.96 -1.00 1.80
N GLU A 8 4.69 -0.23 2.60
CA GLU A 8 4.44 -0.12 4.04
C GLU A 8 3.12 0.62 4.32
N ALA A 9 2.82 1.70 3.59
CA ALA A 9 1.55 2.41 3.66
C ALA A 9 0.37 1.48 3.33
N LEU A 10 0.49 0.68 2.26
CA LEU A 10 -0.51 -0.34 1.92
C LEU A 10 -0.65 -1.39 3.04
N ARG A 11 0.46 -1.85 3.63
CA ARG A 11 0.44 -2.79 4.77
C ARG A 11 -0.36 -2.21 5.95
N GLN A 12 -0.07 -0.96 6.34
CA GLN A 12 -0.75 -0.30 7.46
C GLN A 12 -2.24 -0.08 7.17
N GLY A 13 -2.59 0.32 5.95
CA GLY A 13 -3.99 0.46 5.53
C GLY A 13 -4.77 -0.86 5.65
N LEU A 14 -4.18 -1.97 5.19
CA LEU A 14 -4.78 -3.30 5.31
C LEU A 14 -4.93 -3.75 6.77
N LEU A 15 -3.90 -3.56 7.60
CA LEU A 15 -3.98 -3.86 9.04
C LEU A 15 -5.10 -3.06 9.72
N CYS A 16 -5.26 -1.79 9.36
CA CYS A 16 -6.32 -0.95 9.88
C CYS A 16 -7.70 -1.50 9.47
N ALA A 17 -7.90 -1.79 8.18
CA ALA A 17 -9.15 -2.34 7.66
C ALA A 17 -9.53 -3.67 8.35
N ILE A 18 -8.57 -4.59 8.48
CA ILE A 18 -8.78 -5.88 9.14
C ILE A 18 -9.17 -5.68 10.61
N ARG A 19 -8.46 -4.80 11.35
CA ARG A 19 -8.78 -4.51 12.76
C ARG A 19 -10.17 -3.91 12.94
N GLN A 20 -10.64 -3.14 11.97
CA GLN A 20 -12.00 -2.57 11.97
C GLN A 20 -13.06 -3.57 11.47
N GLY A 21 -12.69 -4.80 11.12
CA GLY A 21 -13.61 -5.83 10.66
C GLY A 21 -14.05 -5.69 9.20
N TRP A 22 -13.39 -4.85 8.40
CA TRP A 22 -13.73 -4.66 7.00
C TRP A 22 -13.37 -5.93 6.21
N LYS A 23 -14.32 -6.40 5.39
CA LYS A 23 -14.18 -7.65 4.64
C LYS A 23 -13.83 -7.46 3.17
N LYS A 24 -14.20 -6.31 2.61
CA LYS A 24 -13.93 -5.95 1.21
C LYS A 24 -13.16 -4.65 1.17
N VAL A 25 -12.03 -4.63 0.47
CA VAL A 25 -11.15 -3.46 0.39
C VAL A 25 -10.84 -3.11 -1.07
N HIS A 26 -11.03 -1.84 -1.40
CA HIS A 26 -10.60 -1.25 -2.65
C HIS A 26 -9.46 -0.28 -2.35
N ALA A 27 -8.25 -0.63 -2.77
CA ALA A 27 -7.07 0.20 -2.57
C ALA A 27 -6.79 1.05 -3.81
N PHE A 28 -6.37 2.29 -3.57
CA PHE A 28 -5.95 3.22 -4.62
C PHE A 28 -4.51 3.66 -4.34
N SER A 29 -3.69 3.74 -5.39
CA SER A 29 -2.31 4.20 -5.29
C SER A 29 -1.92 5.02 -6.52
N ASP A 30 -1.09 6.05 -6.33
CA ASP A 30 -0.43 6.77 -7.41
C ASP A 30 0.91 6.13 -7.82
N SER A 31 1.27 5.00 -7.22
CA SER A 31 2.42 4.19 -7.60
C SER A 31 2.01 3.09 -8.57
N GLU A 32 2.12 3.37 -9.86
CA GLU A 32 1.84 2.38 -10.91
C GLU A 32 2.70 1.12 -10.76
N LEU A 33 3.94 1.27 -10.27
CA LEU A 33 4.82 0.14 -9.98
C LEU A 33 4.24 -0.79 -8.91
N LEU A 34 3.78 -0.24 -7.78
CA LEU A 34 3.17 -1.01 -6.71
C LEU A 34 1.93 -1.75 -7.24
N VAL A 35 1.06 -1.05 -7.98
CA VAL A 35 -0.14 -1.65 -8.57
C VAL A 35 0.22 -2.83 -9.48
N LYS A 36 1.15 -2.64 -10.42
CA LYS A 36 1.58 -3.70 -11.35
C LYS A 36 2.27 -4.87 -10.65
N GLN A 37 3.05 -4.63 -9.60
CA GLN A 37 3.67 -5.70 -8.81
C GLN A 37 2.63 -6.48 -8.00
N MET A 38 1.63 -5.81 -7.42
CA MET A 38 0.55 -6.45 -6.67
C MET A 38 -0.38 -7.28 -7.55
N LEU A 39 -0.58 -6.86 -8.80
CA LEU A 39 -1.31 -7.62 -9.83
C LEU A 39 -0.47 -8.73 -10.47
N GLY A 40 0.77 -8.96 -10.01
CA GLY A 40 1.65 -10.00 -10.54
C GLY A 40 2.20 -9.71 -11.95
N GLN A 41 1.93 -8.53 -12.51
CA GLN A 41 2.38 -8.13 -13.83
C GLN A 41 3.89 -7.88 -13.83
N TYR A 42 4.40 -7.27 -12.75
CA TYR A 42 5.82 -6.92 -12.62
C TYR A 42 6.50 -7.72 -11.51
N LYS A 43 7.75 -8.17 -11.76
CA LYS A 43 8.57 -8.88 -10.78
C LYS A 43 9.14 -7.91 -9.73
N ILE A 44 9.16 -8.36 -8.48
CA ILE A 44 9.80 -7.64 -7.37
C ILE A 44 11.28 -8.01 -7.32
N LYS A 45 12.15 -7.06 -7.69
CA LYS A 45 13.61 -7.23 -7.68
C LYS A 45 14.28 -6.75 -6.39
N ASN A 46 13.69 -5.75 -5.73
CA ASN A 46 14.26 -5.17 -4.51
C ASN A 46 14.15 -6.13 -3.32
N GLU A 47 15.25 -6.36 -2.62
CA GLU A 47 15.30 -7.34 -1.51
C GLU A 47 14.38 -6.99 -0.33
N ALA A 48 14.28 -5.71 0.05
CA ALA A 48 13.37 -5.28 1.11
C ALA A 48 11.91 -5.56 0.72
N LEU A 49 11.55 -5.30 -0.53
CA LEU A 49 10.21 -5.61 -1.04
C LEU A 49 9.96 -7.12 -1.14
N ARG A 50 10.97 -7.95 -1.43
CA ARG A 50 10.83 -9.42 -1.42
C ARG A 50 10.46 -9.95 -0.03
N LYS A 51 10.86 -9.26 1.05
CA LYS A 51 10.46 -9.59 2.43
C LYS A 51 9.07 -9.04 2.78
N LEU A 52 8.73 -7.85 2.28
CA LEU A 52 7.51 -7.13 2.63
C LEU A 52 6.27 -7.62 1.85
N ALA A 53 6.42 -7.90 0.56
CA ALA A 53 5.29 -8.29 -0.30
C ALA A 53 4.57 -9.56 0.17
N PRO A 54 5.23 -10.64 0.63
CA PRO A 54 4.54 -11.80 1.19
C PRO A 54 3.66 -11.48 2.39
N VAL A 55 4.05 -10.49 3.22
CA VAL A 55 3.27 -10.04 4.38
C VAL A 55 2.00 -9.34 3.90
N VAL A 56 2.12 -8.40 2.97
CA VAL A 56 0.97 -7.71 2.36
C VAL A 56 0.01 -8.72 1.71
N GLN A 57 0.54 -9.69 0.97
CA GLN A 57 -0.27 -10.75 0.34
C GLN A 57 -1.00 -11.62 1.38
N ARG A 58 -0.39 -11.88 2.55
CA ARG A 58 -1.05 -12.61 3.63
C ARG A 58 -2.19 -11.81 4.27
N LEU A 59 -2.05 -10.48 4.38
CA LEU A 59 -3.12 -9.61 4.86
C LEU A 59 -4.28 -9.58 3.89
N ILE A 60 -4.00 -9.45 2.58
CA ILE A 60 -5.02 -9.48 1.54
C ILE A 60 -5.84 -10.77 1.59
N ARG A 61 -5.21 -11.93 1.80
CA ARG A 61 -5.91 -13.22 1.93
C ARG A 61 -6.84 -13.35 3.14
N GLN A 62 -6.80 -12.42 4.09
CA GLN A 62 -7.74 -12.40 5.22
C GLN A 62 -9.05 -11.66 4.87
N LEU A 63 -9.08 -10.97 3.73
CA LEU A 63 -10.24 -10.26 3.23
C LEU A 63 -11.03 -11.17 2.29
N ASP A 64 -12.36 -10.98 2.26
CA ASP A 64 -13.26 -11.68 1.35
C ASP A 64 -13.05 -11.19 -0.09
N ALA A 65 -12.71 -9.90 -0.26
CA ALA A 65 -12.37 -9.33 -1.55
C ALA A 65 -11.35 -8.20 -1.41
N PHE A 66 -10.41 -8.16 -2.35
CA PHE A 66 -9.44 -7.08 -2.48
C PHE A 66 -9.25 -6.70 -3.93
N THR A 67 -9.20 -5.40 -4.20
CA THR A 67 -8.79 -4.86 -5.50
C THR A 67 -7.83 -3.70 -5.29
N ILE A 68 -6.97 -3.46 -6.28
CA ILE A 68 -6.07 -2.31 -6.28
C ILE A 68 -6.09 -1.65 -7.65
N ALA A 69 -6.21 -0.32 -7.67
CA ALA A 69 -6.23 0.47 -8.89
C ALA A 69 -5.20 1.60 -8.83
N TYR A 70 -4.58 1.86 -9.98
CA TYR A 70 -3.78 3.06 -10.17
C TYR A 70 -4.72 4.26 -10.32
N ILE A 71 -4.45 5.33 -9.58
CA ILE A 71 -5.08 6.64 -9.80
C ILE A 71 -4.02 7.67 -10.08
N GLY A 72 -4.22 8.49 -11.11
CA GLY A 72 -3.30 9.59 -11.40
C GLY A 72 -3.22 10.54 -10.21
N ARG A 73 -2.04 11.09 -9.91
CA ARG A 73 -1.76 11.96 -8.75
C ARG A 73 -2.80 13.05 -8.50
N ALA A 74 -3.37 13.62 -9.56
CA ALA A 74 -4.42 14.63 -9.46
C ALA A 74 -5.63 14.18 -8.61
N HIS A 75 -5.90 12.87 -8.57
CA HIS A 75 -6.98 12.22 -7.83
C HIS A 75 -6.53 11.61 -6.49
N ASN A 76 -5.22 11.58 -6.18
CA ASN A 76 -4.66 10.98 -4.96
C ASN A 76 -4.40 12.00 -3.83
N ARG A 77 -4.91 13.23 -3.95
CA ARG A 77 -4.58 14.35 -3.06
C ARG A 77 -4.77 14.05 -1.56
N LEU A 78 -5.74 13.22 -1.19
CA LEU A 78 -5.98 12.87 0.21
C LEU A 78 -4.89 11.93 0.76
N ALA A 79 -4.50 10.92 -0.01
CA ALA A 79 -3.42 10.03 0.39
C ALA A 79 -2.07 10.77 0.43
N ASP A 80 -1.81 11.64 -0.55
CA ASP A 80 -0.60 12.49 -0.57
C ASP A 80 -0.52 13.37 0.69
N LYS A 81 -1.65 13.97 1.12
CA LYS A 81 -1.72 14.74 2.37
C LYS A 81 -1.39 13.86 3.59
N LEU A 82 -1.95 12.65 3.67
CA LEU A 82 -1.70 11.73 4.78
C LEU A 82 -0.25 11.25 4.82
N ALA A 83 0.34 10.94 3.66
CA ALA A 83 1.75 10.58 3.54
C ALA A 83 2.67 11.74 3.97
N ALA A 84 2.37 12.97 3.54
CA ALA A 84 3.12 14.16 3.95
C ALA A 84 3.02 14.42 5.46
N LEU A 85 1.86 14.19 6.08
CA LEU A 85 1.70 14.29 7.53
C LEU A 85 2.52 13.21 8.27
N ALA A 86 2.54 11.97 7.76
CA ALA A 86 3.33 10.90 8.35
C ALA A 86 4.85 11.18 8.29
N LEU A 87 5.33 11.75 7.18
CA LEU A 87 6.73 12.18 7.02
C LEU A 87 7.09 13.33 7.96
N LYS A 88 6.19 14.29 8.16
CA LYS A 88 6.41 15.40 9.10
C LYS A 88 6.44 14.92 10.55
N GLY A 89 5.58 13.98 10.92
CA GLY A 89 5.57 13.38 12.25
C GLY A 89 6.79 12.50 12.58
N THR A 90 7.64 12.20 11.59
CA THR A 90 8.89 11.45 11.81
C THR A 90 10.11 12.36 12.03
N SER A 91 9.97 13.69 11.95
CA SER A 91 11.06 14.65 12.16
C SER A 91 11.25 15.11 13.61
N GLU A 92 10.48 14.57 14.56
CA GLU A 92 10.63 14.86 15.99
C GLU A 92 10.83 13.57 16.79
N ARG A 93 12.03 12.98 16.69
CA ARG A 93 12.63 12.15 17.75
C ARG A 93 14.14 12.27 17.69
#